data_AF-A0A519UFT4-F1
#
_entry.id   AF-A0A519UFT4-F1
#
_cell.length_a   1.000
_cell.length_b   1.000
_cell.length_c   1.000
_cell.angle_alpha   90.00
_cell.angle_beta   90.00
_cell.angle_gamma   90.00
#
_symmetry.space_group_name_H-M   'P 1'
#
loop_
_entity.id
_entity.type
_entity.pdbx_description
1 polymer ?
#
loop_
_entity_poly.entity_id
_entity_poly.type
_entity_poly.pdbx_seq_one_letter_code
_entity_poly.pdbx_strand_id
1 'polypeptide(L)'
;TVVDFIIALGNDAVVTIFCPLHPHNNRTVKEELAVLLQKGFLRVNFKGKIAKIEDLLEDAEVKDVELTDAETIKILIDRIVVNDDEETLSRIADSVQTAFFEGKGDCYVEHEGNQTFFCDRFELDGVKFEEPTPNFFSFNNPYGACKRCEGYGNVMGIDEDLVIPDKSKSLYDNAIAPWRGEKMGEWLKQFIKNADKFDFPIHRSYSELTEKQQRLIWTGNKYFSGLDAFFKELEEQTYKIQYRVMLSRYRGKTICPDCKGTRLRKDASYVKIGGKSILEMVLMPLSTILPFFESLTLSDTEAKIAKRLLAEVTSRILYLNNVGLGYLTLNRLSNTLSGGESQR
;
A
#
# COMPACT_ATOMS: atom_id res chain seq x y z
N THR A 1 4.45 -20.89 -10.01
CA THR A 1 3.92 -21.65 -8.87
C THR A 1 5.06 -22.38 -8.18
N VAL A 2 4.84 -23.03 -7.02
CA VAL A 2 5.90 -23.85 -6.37
C VAL A 2 6.33 -25.00 -7.29
N VAL A 3 5.36 -25.59 -8.00
CA VAL A 3 5.61 -26.66 -8.99
C VAL A 3 6.49 -26.14 -10.12
N ASP A 4 6.17 -24.99 -10.71
CA ASP A 4 6.99 -24.37 -11.77
C ASP A 4 8.42 -24.06 -11.28
N PHE A 5 8.56 -23.63 -10.02
CA PHE A 5 9.87 -23.39 -9.42
C PHE A 5 10.69 -24.68 -9.32
N ILE A 6 10.08 -25.78 -8.87
CA ILE A 6 10.75 -27.07 -8.75
C ILE A 6 11.18 -27.60 -10.12
N ILE A 7 10.30 -27.52 -11.14
CA ILE A 7 10.61 -27.94 -12.52
C ILE A 7 11.76 -27.12 -13.09
N ALA A 8 11.79 -25.81 -12.81
CA ALA A 8 12.83 -24.92 -13.32
C ALA A 8 14.24 -25.22 -12.77
N LEU A 9 14.38 -26.06 -11.73
CA LEU A 9 15.68 -26.53 -11.23
C LEU A 9 16.36 -27.53 -12.18
N GLY A 10 15.61 -28.11 -13.12
CA GLY A 10 16.12 -29.03 -14.13
C GLY A 10 15.97 -30.51 -13.75
N ASN A 11 16.10 -31.38 -14.76
CA ASN A 11 16.02 -32.83 -14.58
C ASN A 11 17.17 -33.34 -13.69
N ASP A 12 16.90 -34.43 -12.97
CA ASP A 12 17.78 -35.06 -11.99
C ASP A 12 18.04 -34.23 -10.72
N ALA A 13 17.47 -33.03 -10.60
CA ALA A 13 17.56 -32.22 -9.40
C ALA A 13 16.85 -32.93 -8.24
N VAL A 14 17.55 -33.09 -7.10
CA VAL A 14 16.94 -33.64 -5.90
C VAL A 14 16.37 -32.49 -5.07
N VAL A 15 15.07 -32.54 -4.82
CA VAL A 15 14.36 -31.57 -4.00
C VAL A 15 13.78 -32.23 -2.76
N THR A 16 13.82 -31.52 -1.64
CA THR A 16 13.17 -31.96 -0.40
C THR A 16 12.13 -30.93 -0.01
N ILE A 17 10.89 -31.38 0.18
CA ILE A 17 9.75 -30.53 0.55
C ILE A 17 9.53 -30.67 2.05
N PHE A 18 9.47 -29.53 2.72
CA PHE A 18 9.19 -29.43 4.15
C PHE A 18 8.01 -28.51 4.43
N CYS A 19 7.39 -28.69 5.58
CA CYS A 19 6.50 -27.69 6.17
C CYS A 19 6.83 -27.47 7.65
N PRO A 20 6.60 -26.27 8.21
CA PRO A 20 6.89 -26.02 9.61
C PRO A 20 5.87 -26.73 10.50
N LEU A 21 6.32 -27.27 11.63
CA LEU A 21 5.44 -27.80 12.65
C LEU A 21 5.00 -26.67 13.57
N HIS A 22 3.76 -26.20 13.40
CA HIS A 22 3.18 -25.22 14.31
C HIS A 22 2.80 -25.89 15.64
N PRO A 23 3.22 -25.37 16.80
CA PRO A 23 2.89 -25.96 18.09
C PRO A 23 1.39 -25.90 18.39
N HIS A 24 0.84 -26.97 18.94
CA HIS A 24 -0.57 -27.07 19.34
C HIS A 24 -0.71 -27.30 20.85
N ASN A 25 -1.61 -26.54 21.49
CA ASN A 25 -2.10 -26.80 22.85
C ASN A 25 -1.01 -27.00 23.93
N ASN A 26 0.11 -26.27 23.86
CA ASN A 26 1.25 -26.40 24.77
C ASN A 26 1.81 -27.83 24.88
N ARG A 27 1.70 -28.63 23.82
CA ARG A 27 2.29 -29.97 23.78
C ARG A 27 3.81 -29.91 23.84
N THR A 28 4.39 -30.93 24.43
CA THR A 28 5.83 -31.09 24.42
C THR A 28 6.32 -31.58 23.05
N VAL A 29 7.62 -31.43 22.79
CA VAL A 29 8.24 -31.91 21.54
C VAL A 29 7.94 -33.39 21.29
N LYS A 30 8.03 -34.27 22.31
CA LYS A 30 7.80 -35.70 22.11
C LYS A 30 6.33 -36.02 21.83
N GLU A 31 5.40 -35.29 22.43
CA GLU A 31 3.97 -35.45 22.15
C GLU A 31 3.62 -35.09 20.70
N GLU A 32 4.14 -33.97 20.18
CA GLU A 32 3.89 -33.61 18.78
C GLU A 32 4.54 -34.60 17.80
N LEU A 33 5.75 -35.07 18.10
CA LEU A 33 6.40 -36.11 17.31
C LEU A 33 5.58 -37.41 17.28
N ALA A 34 5.01 -37.82 18.41
CA ALA A 34 4.13 -39.00 18.46
C ALA A 34 2.86 -38.82 17.62
N VAL A 35 2.27 -37.62 17.62
CA VAL A 35 1.11 -37.28 16.78
C VAL A 35 1.47 -37.31 15.29
N LEU A 36 2.64 -36.78 14.92
CA LEU A 36 3.13 -36.85 13.54
C LEU A 36 3.32 -38.29 13.06
N LEU A 37 3.84 -39.17 13.93
CA LEU A 37 3.98 -40.59 13.63
C LEU A 37 2.62 -41.27 13.41
N GLN A 38 1.61 -40.94 14.23
CA GLN A 38 0.24 -41.44 14.04
C GLN A 38 -0.41 -40.94 12.73
N LYS A 39 -0.05 -39.74 12.27
CA LYS A 39 -0.46 -39.21 10.96
C LYS A 39 0.28 -39.85 9.78
N GLY A 40 1.30 -40.66 10.04
CA GLY A 40 2.08 -41.38 9.02
C GLY A 40 3.37 -40.68 8.58
N PHE A 41 3.78 -39.59 9.23
CA PHE A 41 5.08 -38.96 8.96
C PHE A 41 6.20 -39.76 9.63
N LEU A 42 7.30 -39.98 8.92
CA LEU A 42 8.42 -40.81 9.41
C LEU A 42 9.67 -40.00 9.73
N ARG A 43 9.82 -38.81 9.13
CA ARG A 43 11.04 -38.00 9.21
C ARG A 43 10.71 -36.54 9.45
N VAL A 44 11.58 -35.89 10.21
CA VAL A 44 11.54 -34.45 10.46
C VAL A 44 12.95 -33.88 10.35
N ASN A 45 13.04 -32.62 9.98
CA ASN A 45 14.24 -31.82 10.16
C ASN A 45 14.17 -31.16 11.55
N PHE A 46 15.00 -31.64 12.47
CA PHE A 46 15.14 -31.09 13.81
C PHE A 46 16.44 -30.31 13.90
N LYS A 47 16.35 -28.98 14.10
CA LYS A 47 17.52 -28.07 14.20
C LYS A 47 18.54 -28.21 13.06
N GLY A 48 18.07 -28.41 11.83
CA GLY A 48 18.92 -28.51 10.64
C GLY A 48 19.42 -29.92 10.31
N LYS A 49 19.01 -30.95 11.08
CA LYS A 49 19.34 -32.35 10.80
C LYS A 49 18.08 -33.17 10.54
N ILE A 50 18.06 -33.89 9.42
CA ILE A 50 16.99 -34.85 9.11
C ILE A 50 17.18 -36.09 9.99
N ALA A 51 16.19 -36.40 10.82
CA ALA A 51 16.16 -37.58 11.68
C ALA A 51 14.82 -38.30 11.55
N LYS A 52 14.79 -39.60 11.88
CA LYS A 52 13.53 -40.33 11.99
C LYS A 52 12.85 -39.93 13.28
N ILE A 53 11.52 -39.91 13.25
CA ILE A 53 10.71 -39.54 14.42
C ILE A 53 10.91 -40.55 15.56
N GLU A 54 10.96 -41.86 15.24
CA GLU A 54 11.20 -42.93 16.22
C GLU A 54 12.52 -42.72 16.98
N ASP A 55 13.61 -42.48 16.26
CA ASP A 55 14.94 -42.24 16.85
C ASP A 55 14.91 -41.02 17.80
N LEU A 56 14.19 -39.95 17.44
CA LEU A 56 14.07 -38.74 18.26
C LEU A 56 13.20 -38.94 19.51
N LEU A 57 12.22 -39.84 19.47
CA LEU A 57 11.38 -40.17 20.63
C LEU A 57 12.19 -40.93 21.68
N GLU A 58 13.07 -41.82 21.24
CA GLU A 58 13.95 -42.63 22.09
C GLU A 58 15.19 -41.87 22.59
N ASP A 59 15.60 -40.81 21.91
CA ASP A 59 16.76 -40.00 22.29
C ASP A 59 16.53 -39.28 23.63
N ALA A 60 17.49 -39.47 24.55
CA ALA A 60 17.50 -38.85 25.87
C ALA A 60 18.03 -37.40 25.83
N GLU A 61 18.74 -37.00 24.77
CA GLU A 61 19.23 -35.63 24.59
C GLU A 61 18.15 -34.66 24.09
N VAL A 62 17.07 -35.19 23.50
CA VAL A 62 15.90 -34.40 23.10
C VAL A 62 15.12 -34.02 24.36
N LYS A 63 15.36 -32.80 24.84
CA LYS A 63 14.62 -32.22 25.96
C LYS A 63 13.14 -32.14 25.63
N ASP A 64 12.32 -32.77 26.45
CA ASP A 64 10.87 -32.77 26.34
C ASP A 64 10.28 -31.49 26.95
N VAL A 65 10.49 -30.39 26.24
CA VAL A 65 9.99 -29.05 26.59
C VAL A 65 8.84 -28.69 25.67
N GLU A 66 8.01 -27.74 26.09
CA GLU A 66 6.95 -27.17 25.24
C GLU A 66 7.57 -26.60 23.97
N LEU A 67 6.97 -26.94 22.82
CA LEU A 67 7.41 -26.39 21.54
C LEU A 67 6.88 -24.96 21.43
N THR A 68 7.77 -23.96 21.50
CA THR A 68 7.38 -22.54 21.41
C THR A 68 7.65 -21.92 20.05
N ASP A 69 8.51 -22.54 19.24
CA ASP A 69 8.97 -21.99 17.95
C ASP A 69 8.76 -23.01 16.82
N ALA A 70 7.98 -22.60 15.81
CA ALA A 70 7.64 -23.39 14.63
C ALA A 70 8.84 -23.63 13.70
N GLU A 71 9.93 -22.86 13.82
CA GLU A 71 11.14 -23.09 13.02
C GLU A 71 12.02 -24.22 13.58
N THR A 72 11.79 -24.66 14.82
CA THR A 72 12.61 -25.70 15.47
C THR A 72 12.49 -27.05 14.77
N ILE A 73 11.30 -27.36 14.25
CA ILE A 73 10.96 -28.64 13.65
C ILE A 73 10.25 -28.40 12.32
N LYS A 74 10.79 -28.95 11.24
CA LYS A 74 10.14 -28.98 9.92
C LYS A 74 9.80 -30.41 9.57
N ILE A 75 8.55 -30.68 9.24
CA ILE A 75 8.09 -32.01 8.81
C ILE A 75 8.63 -32.26 7.40
N LEU A 76 9.26 -33.41 7.16
CA LEU A 76 9.67 -33.80 5.82
C LEU A 76 8.47 -34.46 5.15
N ILE A 77 7.94 -33.82 4.11
CA ILE A 77 6.77 -34.31 3.38
C ILE A 77 7.20 -35.32 2.32
N ASP A 78 8.10 -34.91 1.43
CA ASP A 78 8.63 -35.80 0.40
C ASP A 78 10.04 -35.38 -0.04
N ARG A 79 10.77 -36.32 -0.63
CA ARG A 79 12.04 -36.10 -1.31
C ARG A 79 11.92 -36.68 -2.72
N ILE A 80 11.94 -35.80 -3.70
CA ILE A 80 11.62 -36.11 -5.10
C ILE A 80 12.84 -35.82 -5.96
N VAL A 81 13.07 -36.66 -6.97
CA VAL A 81 14.00 -36.37 -8.06
C VAL A 81 13.17 -35.78 -9.19
N VAL A 82 13.52 -34.56 -9.61
CA VAL A 82 12.77 -33.83 -10.63
C VAL A 82 12.98 -34.48 -11.99
N ASN A 83 11.87 -34.84 -12.63
CA ASN A 83 11.79 -35.36 -13.98
C ASN A 83 10.60 -34.71 -14.68
N ASP A 84 10.67 -34.55 -16.00
CA ASP A 84 9.64 -33.90 -16.82
C ASP A 84 8.51 -34.87 -17.26
N ASP A 85 8.17 -35.85 -16.42
CA ASP A 85 7.09 -36.79 -16.66
C ASP A 85 5.83 -36.44 -15.83
N GLU A 86 4.65 -36.79 -16.34
CA GLU A 86 3.36 -36.45 -15.69
C GLU A 86 3.22 -37.04 -14.28
N GLU A 87 3.81 -38.21 -14.01
CA GLU A 87 3.74 -38.86 -12.71
C GLU A 87 4.54 -38.07 -11.66
N THR A 88 5.76 -37.67 -12.00
CA THR A 88 6.60 -36.81 -11.15
C THR A 88 5.93 -35.46 -10.89
N LEU A 89 5.32 -34.85 -11.91
CA LEU A 89 4.57 -33.59 -11.77
C LEU A 89 3.39 -33.73 -10.80
N SER A 90 2.58 -34.78 -10.94
CA SER A 90 1.46 -35.05 -10.03
C SER A 90 1.95 -35.25 -8.59
N ARG A 91 3.03 -36.01 -8.41
CA ARG A 91 3.61 -36.27 -7.08
C ARG A 91 4.15 -35.00 -6.42
N ILE A 92 4.79 -34.10 -7.18
CA ILE A 92 5.24 -32.80 -6.69
C ILE A 92 4.04 -31.97 -6.25
N ALA A 93 2.98 -31.90 -7.08
CA ALA A 93 1.78 -31.13 -6.76
C ALA A 93 1.10 -31.63 -5.47
N ASP A 94 0.92 -32.94 -5.32
CA ASP A 94 0.31 -33.55 -4.12
C ASP A 94 1.15 -33.31 -2.86
N SER A 95 2.48 -33.39 -2.99
CA SER A 95 3.42 -33.13 -1.89
C SER A 95 3.38 -31.67 -1.46
N VAL A 96 3.38 -30.74 -2.42
CA VAL A 96 3.24 -29.30 -2.15
C VAL A 96 1.90 -28.99 -1.49
N GLN A 97 0.80 -29.61 -1.95
CA GLN A 97 -0.51 -29.42 -1.34
C GLN A 97 -0.55 -29.93 0.10
N THR A 98 0.06 -31.08 0.37
CA THR A 98 0.16 -31.63 1.74
C THR A 98 1.03 -30.74 2.63
N ALA A 99 2.14 -30.22 2.09
CA ALA A 99 3.01 -29.28 2.79
C ALA A 99 2.25 -28.01 3.18
N PHE A 100 1.49 -27.40 2.26
CA PHE A 100 0.65 -26.25 2.57
C PHE A 100 -0.45 -26.59 3.58
N PHE A 101 -1.11 -27.74 3.47
CA PHE A 101 -2.18 -28.12 4.39
C PHE A 101 -1.66 -28.28 5.84
N GLU A 102 -0.62 -29.09 6.04
CA GLU A 102 -0.06 -29.34 7.38
C GLU A 102 0.71 -28.13 7.92
N GLY A 103 1.39 -27.40 7.04
CA GLY A 103 2.11 -26.16 7.35
C GLY A 103 1.23 -24.93 7.56
N LYS A 104 -0.10 -25.08 7.53
CA LYS A 104 -1.09 -23.97 7.60
C LYS A 104 -0.88 -22.87 6.56
N GLY A 105 -0.36 -23.26 5.39
CA GLY A 105 -0.07 -22.42 4.23
C GLY A 105 1.41 -22.14 4.02
N ASP A 106 2.30 -22.67 4.87
CA ASP A 106 3.75 -22.55 4.73
C ASP A 106 4.38 -23.79 4.10
N CYS A 107 5.21 -23.59 3.09
CA CYS A 107 5.95 -24.65 2.42
C CYS A 107 7.41 -24.21 2.24
N TYR A 108 8.34 -25.13 2.45
CA TYR A 108 9.76 -24.90 2.20
C TYR A 108 10.28 -25.93 1.20
N VAL A 109 10.95 -25.47 0.17
CA VAL A 109 11.63 -26.34 -0.80
C VAL A 109 13.13 -26.19 -0.61
N GLU A 110 13.81 -27.29 -0.33
CA GLU A 110 15.27 -27.34 -0.22
C GLU A 110 15.87 -28.02 -1.44
N HIS A 111 16.87 -27.36 -2.04
CA HIS A 111 17.67 -27.89 -3.13
C HIS A 111 19.14 -27.49 -2.91
N GLU A 112 20.05 -28.48 -2.91
CA GLU A 112 21.50 -28.29 -2.68
C GLU A 112 21.84 -27.50 -1.39
N GLY A 113 21.02 -27.64 -0.35
CA GLY A 113 21.20 -26.93 0.93
C GLY A 113 20.68 -25.48 0.94
N ASN A 114 20.17 -24.98 -0.19
CA ASN A 114 19.43 -23.72 -0.25
C ASN A 114 17.95 -23.96 -0.02
N GLN A 115 17.38 -23.28 0.96
CA GLN A 115 15.97 -23.38 1.31
C GLN A 115 15.20 -22.17 0.78
N THR A 116 14.16 -22.41 0.00
CA THR A 116 13.24 -21.40 -0.52
C THR A 116 11.90 -21.52 0.18
N PHE A 117 11.41 -20.42 0.73
CA PHE A 117 10.11 -20.35 1.42
C PHE A 117 8.99 -19.98 0.44
N PHE A 118 7.85 -20.63 0.59
CA PHE A 118 6.62 -20.38 -0.13
C PHE A 118 5.45 -20.27 0.85
N CYS A 119 4.52 -19.38 0.52
CA CYS A 119 3.27 -19.18 1.25
C CYS A 119 2.11 -19.21 0.26
N ASP A 120 1.01 -19.89 0.61
CA ASP A 120 -0.23 -19.89 -0.19
C ASP A 120 -1.20 -18.75 0.19
N ARG A 121 -0.87 -18.00 1.25
CA ARG A 121 -1.65 -16.87 1.74
C ARG A 121 -1.17 -15.58 1.10
N PHE A 122 -2.09 -14.63 0.89
CA PHE A 122 -1.76 -13.31 0.36
C PHE A 122 -1.14 -12.42 1.46
N GLU A 123 0.11 -12.69 1.83
CA GLU A 123 0.84 -11.99 2.89
C GLU A 123 2.32 -11.78 2.57
N LEU A 124 2.94 -10.80 3.21
CA LEU A 124 4.38 -10.54 3.14
C LEU A 124 4.81 -9.82 4.42
N ASP A 125 6.00 -10.14 4.94
CA ASP A 125 6.59 -9.48 6.12
C ASP A 125 5.66 -9.41 7.35
N GLY A 126 4.86 -10.46 7.56
CA GLY A 126 3.88 -10.54 8.66
C GLY A 126 2.62 -9.67 8.45
N VAL A 127 2.49 -9.01 7.29
CA VAL A 127 1.29 -8.27 6.91
C VAL A 127 0.45 -9.14 5.98
N LYS A 128 -0.75 -9.49 6.44
CA LYS A 128 -1.76 -10.12 5.59
C LYS A 128 -2.47 -9.06 4.77
N PHE A 129 -2.45 -9.23 3.45
CA PHE A 129 -3.14 -8.36 2.50
C PHE A 129 -4.53 -8.89 2.20
N GLU A 130 -5.37 -7.99 1.71
CA GLU A 130 -6.66 -8.36 1.15
C GLU A 130 -6.49 -8.64 -0.35
N GLU A 131 -7.10 -9.71 -0.83
CA GLU A 131 -7.06 -10.04 -2.25
C GLU A 131 -7.81 -8.97 -3.07
N PRO A 132 -7.17 -8.43 -4.12
CA PRO A 132 -7.74 -7.35 -4.89
C PRO A 132 -8.93 -7.84 -5.73
N THR A 133 -10.12 -7.34 -5.39
CA THR A 133 -11.33 -7.47 -6.21
C THR A 133 -11.67 -6.15 -6.90
N PRO A 134 -12.56 -6.10 -7.92
CA PRO A 134 -12.99 -4.81 -8.48
C PRO A 134 -13.55 -3.83 -7.44
N ASN A 135 -14.22 -4.34 -6.40
CA ASN A 135 -14.72 -3.54 -5.28
C ASN A 135 -13.60 -2.93 -4.43
N PHE A 136 -12.43 -3.57 -4.38
CA PHE A 136 -11.24 -3.05 -3.69
C PHE A 136 -10.75 -1.72 -4.30
N PHE A 137 -11.03 -1.52 -5.59
CA PHE A 137 -10.67 -0.31 -6.35
C PHE A 137 -11.86 0.64 -6.57
N SER A 138 -12.98 0.42 -5.88
CA SER A 138 -14.17 1.27 -5.98
C SER A 138 -14.34 2.11 -4.72
N PHE A 139 -14.25 3.44 -4.87
CA PHE A 139 -14.53 4.37 -3.77
C PHE A 139 -16.02 4.50 -3.43
N ASN A 140 -16.91 3.97 -4.27
CA ASN A 140 -18.35 3.91 -4.00
C ASN A 140 -18.72 2.70 -3.14
N ASN A 141 -17.78 1.77 -2.92
CA ASN A 141 -17.95 0.64 -2.04
C ASN A 141 -17.14 0.87 -0.75
N PRO A 142 -17.73 0.73 0.45
CA PRO A 142 -17.00 0.85 1.71
C PRO A 142 -15.72 0.01 1.77
N TYR A 143 -15.69 -1.11 1.04
CA TYR A 143 -14.54 -2.00 0.95
C TYR A 143 -13.31 -1.37 0.26
N GLY A 144 -13.50 -0.56 -0.78
CA GLY A 144 -12.42 0.12 -1.52
C GLY A 144 -12.24 1.59 -1.13
N ALA A 145 -13.21 2.17 -0.41
CA ALA A 145 -13.20 3.56 0.01
C ALA A 145 -12.12 3.87 1.04
N CYS A 146 -11.60 5.09 1.00
CA CYS A 146 -10.71 5.62 2.02
C CYS A 146 -11.42 5.66 3.38
N LYS A 147 -10.83 5.03 4.40
CA LYS A 147 -11.42 4.96 5.76
C LYS A 147 -11.60 6.33 6.42
N ARG A 148 -10.78 7.33 6.08
CA ARG A 148 -10.84 8.67 6.69
C ARG A 148 -11.92 9.56 6.09
N CYS A 149 -12.15 9.49 4.78
CA CYS A 149 -13.11 10.34 4.09
C CYS A 149 -14.29 9.55 3.52
N GLU A 150 -14.42 8.27 3.81
CA GLU A 150 -15.52 7.39 3.39
C GLU A 150 -15.82 7.46 1.88
N GLY A 151 -14.78 7.63 1.05
CA GLY A 151 -14.94 7.73 -0.40
C GLY A 151 -15.35 9.12 -0.94
N TYR A 152 -15.53 10.14 -0.09
CA TYR A 152 -15.84 11.51 -0.56
C TYR A 152 -14.63 12.25 -1.14
N GLY A 153 -13.42 11.89 -0.73
CA GLY A 153 -12.16 12.53 -1.15
C GLY A 153 -11.87 13.87 -0.47
N ASN A 154 -12.84 14.41 0.27
CA ASN A 154 -12.70 15.58 1.12
C ASN A 154 -13.09 15.23 2.56
N VAL A 155 -12.54 15.98 3.50
CA VAL A 155 -12.87 15.93 4.93
C VAL A 155 -13.19 17.33 5.43
N MET A 156 -13.88 17.43 6.56
CA MET A 156 -14.00 18.70 7.25
C MET A 156 -12.63 19.08 7.82
N GLY A 157 -12.07 20.19 7.36
CA GLY A 157 -10.78 20.69 7.80
C GLY A 157 -10.63 22.16 7.43
N ILE A 158 -9.39 22.64 7.35
CA ILE A 158 -9.12 24.03 6.96
C ILE A 158 -9.25 24.16 5.45
N ASP A 159 -10.06 25.12 5.02
CA ASP A 159 -10.30 25.44 3.62
C ASP A 159 -9.32 26.54 3.19
N GLU A 160 -8.43 26.20 2.26
CA GLU A 160 -7.40 27.12 1.76
C GLU A 160 -8.01 28.36 1.10
N ASP A 161 -9.14 28.25 0.40
CA ASP A 161 -9.78 29.39 -0.26
C ASP A 161 -10.44 30.33 0.76
N LEU A 162 -10.82 29.85 1.95
CA LEU A 162 -11.26 30.71 3.05
C LEU A 162 -10.07 31.39 3.76
N VAL A 163 -8.91 30.72 3.81
CA VAL A 163 -7.68 31.27 4.40
C VAL A 163 -7.03 32.31 3.49
N ILE A 164 -7.06 32.09 2.17
CA ILE A 164 -6.44 32.93 1.14
C ILE A 164 -7.49 33.24 0.07
N PRO A 165 -8.47 34.11 0.37
CA PRO A 165 -9.61 34.36 -0.52
C PRO A 165 -9.24 35.10 -1.79
N ASP A 166 -8.17 35.90 -1.76
CA ASP A 166 -7.70 36.68 -2.90
C ASP A 166 -6.24 36.34 -3.18
N LYS A 167 -6.04 35.44 -4.14
CA LYS A 167 -4.71 34.93 -4.55
C LYS A 167 -3.90 35.96 -5.35
N SER A 168 -4.51 37.07 -5.77
CA SER A 168 -3.80 38.16 -6.45
C SER A 168 -2.99 39.04 -5.48
N LYS A 169 -3.30 39.00 -4.19
CA LYS A 169 -2.58 39.76 -3.16
C LYS A 169 -1.28 39.08 -2.76
N SER A 170 -0.32 39.91 -2.35
CA SER A 170 0.93 39.46 -1.75
C SER A 170 0.75 39.13 -0.26
N LEU A 171 1.71 38.42 0.34
CA LEU A 171 1.68 38.18 1.79
C LEU A 171 1.82 39.49 2.56
N TYR A 172 2.62 40.43 2.04
CA TYR A 172 2.76 41.77 2.60
C TYR A 172 1.41 42.53 2.59
N ASP A 173 0.60 42.35 1.54
CA ASP A 173 -0.71 42.99 1.39
C ASP A 173 -1.86 42.18 2.04
N ASN A 174 -1.55 41.41 3.09
CA ASN A 174 -2.51 40.66 3.89
C ASN A 174 -3.32 39.62 3.08
N ALA A 175 -2.69 38.89 2.15
CA ALA A 175 -3.33 37.76 1.45
C ALA A 175 -3.91 36.72 2.42
N ILE A 176 -3.24 36.48 3.55
CA ILE A 176 -3.63 35.51 4.58
C ILE A 176 -4.70 36.13 5.50
N ALA A 177 -5.97 35.73 5.30
CA ALA A 177 -7.11 36.21 6.05
C ALA A 177 -7.04 35.99 7.58
N PRO A 178 -6.64 34.82 8.12
CA PRO A 178 -6.60 34.60 9.57
C PRO A 178 -5.54 35.41 10.30
N TRP A 179 -4.51 35.90 9.61
CA TRP A 179 -3.47 36.75 10.19
C TRP A 179 -3.76 38.23 10.03
N ARG A 180 -5.00 38.61 9.72
CA ARG A 180 -5.41 40.03 9.72
C ARG A 180 -5.72 40.50 11.13
N GLY A 181 -5.51 41.80 11.37
CA GLY A 181 -5.83 42.47 12.63
C GLY A 181 -4.69 42.47 13.66
N GLU A 182 -4.94 43.07 14.82
CA GLU A 182 -3.87 43.43 15.77
C GLU A 182 -3.22 42.23 16.46
N LYS A 183 -4.02 41.25 16.90
CA LYS A 183 -3.51 40.09 17.64
C LYS A 183 -2.91 39.04 16.71
N MET A 184 -3.67 38.58 15.72
CA MET A 184 -3.22 37.52 14.83
C MET A 184 -2.23 38.02 13.77
N GLY A 185 -2.18 39.32 13.49
CA GLY A 185 -1.18 39.93 12.62
C GLY A 185 0.26 39.83 13.12
N GLU A 186 0.48 39.48 14.39
CA GLU A 186 1.83 39.21 14.90
C GLU A 186 2.48 38.03 14.17
N TRP A 187 1.69 37.02 13.76
CA TRP A 187 2.18 35.88 12.97
C TRP A 187 2.71 36.34 11.61
N LEU A 188 1.97 37.20 10.92
CA LEU A 188 2.40 37.76 9.64
C LEU A 188 3.63 38.66 9.80
N LYS A 189 3.70 39.48 10.87
CA LYS A 189 4.88 40.30 11.15
C LYS A 189 6.12 39.45 11.40
N GLN A 190 6.00 38.37 12.16
CA GLN A 190 7.10 37.43 12.39
C GLN A 190 7.55 36.76 11.10
N PHE A 191 6.63 36.39 10.22
CA PHE A 191 6.94 35.86 8.90
C PHE A 191 7.73 36.89 8.06
N ILE A 192 7.20 38.10 7.91
CA ILE A 192 7.82 39.17 7.11
C ILE A 192 9.21 39.51 7.64
N LYS A 193 9.38 39.63 8.96
CA LYS A 193 10.67 39.95 9.59
C LYS A 193 11.75 38.90 9.34
N ASN A 194 11.37 37.64 9.13
CA ASN A 194 12.31 36.55 8.91
C ASN A 194 12.41 36.12 7.44
N ALA A 195 11.62 36.70 6.54
CA ALA A 195 11.53 36.29 5.13
C ALA A 195 12.89 36.31 4.41
N ASP A 196 13.74 37.30 4.72
CA ASP A 196 15.08 37.42 4.14
C ASP A 196 15.99 36.23 4.47
N LYS A 197 15.78 35.55 5.61
CA LYS A 197 16.61 34.42 6.05
C LYS A 197 16.42 33.16 5.20
N PHE A 198 15.34 33.10 4.44
CA PHE A 198 15.00 31.97 3.57
C PHE A 198 14.55 32.41 2.17
N ASP A 199 14.93 33.64 1.78
CA ASP A 199 14.73 34.25 0.46
C ASP A 199 13.29 34.12 -0.07
N PHE A 200 12.32 34.59 0.72
CA PHE A 200 10.90 34.50 0.37
C PHE A 200 10.36 35.80 -0.25
N PRO A 201 9.72 35.73 -1.43
CA PRO A 201 9.22 36.92 -2.12
C PRO A 201 7.90 37.43 -1.53
N ILE A 202 7.97 38.23 -0.46
CA ILE A 202 6.79 38.71 0.31
C ILE A 202 5.84 39.64 -0.46
N HIS A 203 6.35 40.34 -1.48
CA HIS A 203 5.58 41.29 -2.31
C HIS A 203 5.02 40.67 -3.58
N ARG A 204 5.34 39.40 -3.86
CA ARG A 204 4.80 38.70 -5.01
C ARG A 204 3.38 38.22 -4.71
N SER A 205 2.50 38.24 -5.71
CA SER A 205 1.15 37.71 -5.58
C SER A 205 1.18 36.22 -5.21
N TYR A 206 0.21 35.76 -4.41
CA TYR A 206 0.17 34.35 -4.00
C TYR A 206 0.06 33.39 -5.20
N SER A 207 -0.64 33.79 -6.25
CA SER A 207 -0.78 33.04 -7.51
C SER A 207 0.54 32.82 -8.27
N GLU A 208 1.52 33.71 -8.10
CA GLU A 208 2.83 33.62 -8.77
C GLU A 208 3.89 32.90 -7.91
N LEU A 209 3.52 32.45 -6.70
CA LEU A 209 4.40 31.65 -5.86
C LEU A 209 4.52 30.22 -6.41
N THR A 210 5.69 29.63 -6.23
CA THR A 210 5.89 28.20 -6.53
C THR A 210 5.14 27.33 -5.52
N GLU A 211 4.78 26.11 -5.89
CA GLU A 211 4.13 25.15 -4.97
C GLU A 211 4.93 24.93 -3.67
N LYS A 212 6.28 24.95 -3.77
CA LYS A 212 7.17 24.85 -2.60
C LYS A 212 7.02 26.06 -1.67
N GLN A 213 6.95 27.27 -2.23
CA GLN A 213 6.75 28.49 -1.46
C GLN A 213 5.36 28.55 -0.83
N GLN A 214 4.31 28.17 -1.58
CA GLN A 214 2.95 28.08 -1.04
C GLN A 214 2.91 27.09 0.14
N ARG A 215 3.48 25.89 -0.03
CA ARG A 215 3.56 24.88 1.04
C ARG A 215 4.38 25.35 2.24
N LEU A 216 5.41 26.18 2.04
CA LEU A 216 6.21 26.73 3.14
C LEU A 216 5.37 27.58 4.08
N ILE A 217 4.42 28.37 3.56
CA ILE A 217 3.50 29.19 4.36
C ILE A 217 2.68 28.32 5.33
N TRP A 218 2.26 27.14 4.88
CA TRP A 218 1.51 26.18 5.69
C TRP A 218 2.37 25.46 6.71
N THR A 219 3.47 24.87 6.25
CA THR A 219 4.34 24.00 7.07
C THR A 219 5.23 24.76 8.06
N GLY A 220 5.60 26.00 7.74
CA GLY A 220 6.56 26.78 8.52
C GLY A 220 8.00 26.34 8.30
N ASN A 221 8.92 26.95 9.04
CA ASN A 221 10.33 26.56 9.07
C ASN A 221 10.97 26.89 10.44
N LYS A 222 12.29 26.79 10.55
CA LYS A 222 13.01 27.12 11.81
C LYS A 222 12.88 28.59 12.27
N TYR A 223 12.40 29.48 11.41
CA TYR A 223 12.31 30.92 11.67
C TYR A 223 10.88 31.44 11.87
N PHE A 224 9.85 30.68 11.48
CA PHE A 224 8.45 31.04 11.73
C PHE A 224 7.56 29.80 11.83
N SER A 225 6.49 29.94 12.60
CA SER A 225 5.43 28.94 12.73
C SER A 225 4.41 29.11 11.60
N GLY A 226 4.19 28.05 10.81
CA GLY A 226 3.28 28.08 9.65
C GLY A 226 1.80 28.06 10.03
N LEU A 227 0.93 28.12 9.00
CA LEU A 227 -0.54 28.05 9.20
C LEU A 227 -0.98 26.76 9.91
N ASP A 228 -0.30 25.63 9.68
CA ASP A 228 -0.63 24.37 10.36
C ASP A 228 -0.48 24.48 11.88
N ALA A 229 0.61 25.13 12.33
CA ALA A 229 0.85 25.38 13.74
C ALA A 229 -0.15 26.40 14.31
N PHE A 230 -0.47 27.44 13.55
CA PHE A 230 -1.49 28.43 13.92
C PHE A 230 -2.86 27.78 14.14
N PHE A 231 -3.34 26.96 13.20
CA PHE A 231 -4.63 26.29 13.33
C PHE A 231 -4.64 25.23 14.44
N LYS A 232 -3.51 24.54 14.65
CA LYS A 232 -3.35 23.64 15.80
C LYS A 232 -3.48 24.39 17.13
N GLU A 233 -2.83 25.54 17.27
CA GLU A 233 -2.99 26.38 18.46
C GLU A 233 -4.44 26.86 18.62
N LEU A 234 -5.11 27.22 17.53
CA LEU A 234 -6.54 27.57 17.58
C LEU A 234 -7.40 26.40 18.08
N GLU A 235 -7.12 25.18 17.64
CA GLU A 235 -7.82 23.96 18.04
C GLU A 235 -7.64 23.64 19.53
N GLU A 236 -6.42 23.76 20.05
CA GLU A 236 -6.11 23.57 21.47
C GLU A 236 -6.81 24.61 22.36
N GLN A 237 -7.07 25.82 21.85
CA GLN A 237 -7.69 26.92 22.57
C GLN A 237 -9.21 27.03 22.35
N THR A 238 -9.86 26.02 21.77
CA THR A 238 -11.31 26.01 21.43
C THR A 238 -12.27 26.11 22.62
N TYR A 239 -11.76 26.01 23.86
CA TYR A 239 -12.49 26.35 25.08
C TYR A 239 -12.85 27.84 25.14
N LYS A 240 -12.08 28.72 24.48
CA LYS A 240 -12.40 30.15 24.29
C LYS A 240 -13.31 30.33 23.09
N ILE A 241 -14.47 30.96 23.30
CA ILE A 241 -15.50 31.16 22.26
C ILE A 241 -14.93 31.87 21.02
N GLN A 242 -14.11 32.91 21.20
CA GLN A 242 -13.54 33.65 20.07
C GLN A 242 -12.64 32.79 19.18
N TYR A 243 -11.92 31.82 19.74
CA TYR A 243 -11.08 30.88 18.99
C TYR A 243 -11.94 29.88 18.21
N ARG A 244 -13.04 29.42 18.80
CA ARG A 244 -14.02 28.55 18.13
C ARG A 244 -14.70 29.24 16.94
N VAL A 245 -15.13 30.49 17.12
CA VAL A 245 -15.73 31.32 16.06
C VAL A 245 -14.72 31.63 14.95
N MET A 246 -13.47 31.90 15.32
CA MET A 246 -12.41 32.12 14.34
C MET A 246 -12.17 30.86 13.51
N LEU A 247 -11.99 29.72 14.16
CA LEU A 247 -11.75 28.44 13.49
C LEU A 247 -12.91 28.05 12.57
N SER A 248 -14.17 28.26 12.98
CA SER A 248 -15.33 27.92 12.17
C SER A 248 -15.42 28.74 10.87
N ARG A 249 -14.86 29.95 10.82
CA ARG A 249 -14.84 30.79 9.60
C ARG A 249 -13.91 30.25 8.51
N TYR A 250 -12.94 29.43 8.88
CA TYR A 250 -11.94 28.87 7.96
C TYR A 250 -12.08 27.35 7.78
N ARG A 251 -13.11 26.75 8.41
CA ARG A 251 -13.42 25.34 8.22
C ARG A 251 -14.31 25.15 7.00
N GLY A 252 -13.94 24.19 6.16
CA GLY A 252 -14.68 23.83 4.96
C GLY A 252 -14.28 22.44 4.46
N LYS A 253 -14.57 22.19 3.18
CA LYS A 253 -14.22 20.91 2.53
C LYS A 253 -12.76 20.98 2.11
N THR A 254 -11.89 20.30 2.83
CA THR A 254 -10.47 20.18 2.46
C THR A 254 -10.18 18.83 1.83
N ILE A 255 -9.17 18.76 0.97
CA ILE A 255 -8.75 17.49 0.35
C ILE A 255 -8.33 16.52 1.46
N CYS A 256 -8.84 15.29 1.42
CA CYS A 256 -8.46 14.27 2.38
C CYS A 256 -6.94 14.02 2.28
N PRO A 257 -6.17 14.21 3.36
CA PRO A 257 -4.71 14.06 3.30
C PRO A 257 -4.27 12.60 3.16
N ASP A 258 -5.08 11.64 3.62
CA ASP A 258 -4.75 10.22 3.59
C ASP A 258 -4.80 9.65 2.16
N CYS A 259 -5.88 9.95 1.42
CA CYS A 259 -6.05 9.51 0.04
C CYS A 259 -5.68 10.59 -0.99
N LYS A 260 -5.28 11.79 -0.55
CA LYS A 260 -4.98 12.94 -1.42
C LYS A 260 -6.11 13.24 -2.42
N GLY A 261 -7.35 13.03 -2.00
CA GLY A 261 -8.53 13.21 -2.83
C GLY A 261 -8.85 12.09 -3.82
N THR A 262 -8.06 11.01 -3.88
CA THR A 262 -8.32 9.83 -4.75
C THR A 262 -9.50 8.98 -4.30
N ARG A 263 -9.98 9.19 -3.07
CA ARG A 263 -11.13 8.51 -2.45
C ARG A 263 -10.92 7.03 -2.13
N LEU A 264 -9.79 6.45 -2.52
CA LEU A 264 -9.47 5.04 -2.34
C LEU A 264 -8.70 4.79 -1.04
N ARG A 265 -8.82 3.57 -0.52
CA ARG A 265 -8.01 3.09 0.60
C ARG A 265 -6.51 3.10 0.25
N LYS A 266 -5.67 3.24 1.27
CA LYS A 266 -4.21 3.29 1.10
C LYS A 266 -3.66 1.99 0.50
N ASP A 267 -4.22 0.85 0.88
CA ASP A 267 -3.73 -0.47 0.45
C ASP A 267 -3.89 -0.70 -1.06
N ALA A 268 -4.83 0.02 -1.71
CA ALA A 268 -4.96 0.02 -3.16
C ALA A 268 -3.72 0.61 -3.88
N SER A 269 -2.85 1.32 -3.16
CA SER A 269 -1.57 1.78 -3.71
C SER A 269 -0.50 0.70 -3.81
N TYR A 270 -0.69 -0.44 -3.13
CA TYR A 270 0.26 -1.56 -3.17
C TYR A 270 0.10 -2.38 -4.45
N VAL A 271 -1.09 -2.39 -5.05
CA VAL A 271 -1.32 -3.03 -6.34
C VAL A 271 -0.87 -2.09 -7.46
N LYS A 272 0.09 -2.56 -8.26
CA LYS A 272 0.72 -1.77 -9.32
C LYS A 272 0.66 -2.49 -10.66
N ILE A 273 0.47 -1.70 -11.71
CA ILE A 273 0.55 -2.12 -13.11
C ILE A 273 1.62 -1.25 -13.75
N GLY A 274 2.63 -1.84 -14.40
CA GLY A 274 3.74 -1.07 -14.99
C GLY A 274 4.44 -0.15 -13.99
N GLY A 275 4.54 -0.55 -12.73
CA GLY A 275 5.16 0.22 -11.65
C GLY A 275 4.31 1.36 -11.06
N LYS A 276 3.10 1.61 -11.56
CA LYS A 276 2.18 2.65 -11.07
C LYS A 276 0.93 2.03 -10.44
N SER A 277 0.43 2.65 -9.37
CA SER A 277 -0.83 2.27 -8.73
C SER A 277 -2.03 3.02 -9.32
N ILE A 278 -3.24 2.53 -9.07
CA ILE A 278 -4.46 3.22 -9.52
C ILE A 278 -4.58 4.64 -8.93
N LEU A 279 -4.12 4.86 -7.68
CA LEU A 279 -4.13 6.18 -7.04
C LEU A 279 -3.27 7.18 -7.82
N GLU A 280 -2.12 6.74 -8.32
CA GLU A 280 -1.26 7.58 -9.15
C GLU A 280 -1.88 7.81 -10.53
N MET A 281 -2.43 6.76 -11.15
CA MET A 281 -3.01 6.83 -12.49
C MET A 281 -4.17 7.82 -12.57
N VAL A 282 -5.08 7.83 -11.59
CA VAL A 282 -6.25 8.73 -11.61
C VAL A 282 -5.89 10.20 -11.42
N LEU A 283 -4.70 10.49 -10.89
CA LEU A 283 -4.16 11.84 -10.70
C LEU A 283 -3.32 12.32 -11.89
N MET A 284 -2.99 11.44 -12.84
CA MET A 284 -2.24 11.83 -14.04
C MET A 284 -3.17 12.53 -15.05
N PRO A 285 -2.66 13.53 -15.81
CA PRO A 285 -3.36 14.05 -16.96
C PRO A 285 -3.65 12.95 -17.98
N LEU A 286 -4.79 13.04 -18.65
CA LEU A 286 -5.21 12.10 -19.70
C LEU A 286 -4.22 12.07 -20.89
N SER A 287 -3.53 13.19 -21.15
CA SER A 287 -2.45 13.25 -22.14
C SER A 287 -1.23 12.42 -21.77
N THR A 288 -0.98 12.20 -20.47
CA THR A 288 0.15 11.41 -19.96
C THR A 288 -0.23 9.95 -19.76
N ILE A 289 -1.48 9.67 -19.40
CA ILE A 289 -1.95 8.30 -19.12
C ILE A 289 -2.07 7.45 -20.38
N LEU A 290 -2.36 8.06 -21.54
CA LEU A 290 -2.48 7.34 -22.81
C LEU A 290 -1.15 6.69 -23.24
N PRO A 291 -0.03 7.44 -23.36
CA PRO A 291 1.28 6.83 -23.65
C PRO A 291 1.68 5.74 -22.66
N PHE A 292 1.29 5.87 -21.39
CA PHE A 292 1.58 4.86 -20.36
C PHE A 292 0.95 3.51 -20.71
N PHE A 293 -0.34 3.49 -21.11
CA PHE A 293 -1.01 2.25 -21.50
C PHE A 293 -0.51 1.70 -22.85
N GLU A 294 -0.12 2.57 -23.78
CA GLU A 294 0.46 2.16 -25.06
C GLU A 294 1.85 1.53 -24.91
N SER A 295 2.66 2.01 -23.95
CA SER A 295 3.99 1.47 -23.66
C SER A 295 4.00 0.33 -22.63
N LEU A 296 2.82 -0.13 -22.17
CA LEU A 296 2.72 -1.09 -21.09
C LEU A 296 3.21 -2.48 -21.55
N THR A 297 4.32 -2.93 -20.96
CA THR A 297 4.85 -4.29 -21.19
C THR A 297 4.17 -5.27 -20.25
N LEU A 298 3.53 -6.29 -20.82
CA LEU A 298 2.86 -7.37 -20.09
C LEU A 298 3.43 -8.72 -20.51
N SER A 299 3.37 -9.70 -19.63
CA SER A 299 3.61 -11.10 -20.00
C SER A 299 2.54 -11.60 -20.98
N ASP A 300 2.82 -12.69 -21.71
CA ASP A 300 1.88 -13.24 -22.70
C ASP A 300 0.52 -13.61 -22.10
N THR A 301 0.51 -14.09 -20.85
CA THR A 301 -0.72 -14.45 -20.12
C THR A 301 -1.51 -13.21 -19.73
N GLU A 302 -0.85 -12.22 -19.12
CA GLU A 302 -1.47 -10.94 -18.76
C GLU A 302 -2.02 -10.22 -20.00
N ALA A 303 -1.25 -10.19 -21.09
CA ALA A 303 -1.66 -9.56 -22.35
C ALA A 303 -2.93 -10.22 -22.92
N LYS A 304 -3.03 -11.55 -22.89
CA LYS A 304 -4.24 -12.28 -23.31
C LYS A 304 -5.46 -11.92 -22.46
N ILE A 305 -5.31 -11.87 -21.14
CA ILE A 305 -6.38 -11.53 -20.19
C ILE A 305 -6.82 -10.06 -20.37
N ALA A 306 -5.86 -9.14 -20.47
CA ALA A 306 -6.09 -7.71 -20.47
C ALA A 306 -6.43 -7.13 -21.85
N LYS A 307 -6.23 -7.87 -22.96
CA LYS A 307 -6.37 -7.39 -24.34
C LYS A 307 -7.62 -6.52 -24.58
N ARG A 308 -8.79 -7.02 -24.20
CA ARG A 308 -10.07 -6.31 -24.40
C ARG A 308 -10.19 -5.09 -23.49
N LEU A 309 -9.74 -5.22 -22.23
CA LEU A 309 -9.79 -4.14 -21.24
C LEU A 309 -8.87 -2.98 -21.65
N LEU A 310 -7.64 -3.28 -22.08
CA LEU A 310 -6.68 -2.28 -22.54
C LEU A 310 -7.15 -1.57 -23.81
N ALA A 311 -7.75 -2.29 -24.76
CA ALA A 311 -8.33 -1.68 -25.96
C ALA A 311 -9.43 -0.67 -25.60
N GLU A 312 -10.33 -1.03 -24.67
CA GLU A 312 -11.42 -0.15 -24.23
C GLU A 312 -10.91 1.08 -23.47
N VAL A 313 -9.97 0.88 -22.54
CA VAL A 313 -9.36 1.96 -21.75
C VAL A 313 -8.63 2.95 -22.68
N THR A 314 -7.78 2.44 -23.57
CA THR A 314 -6.99 3.24 -24.52
C THR A 314 -7.92 4.02 -25.45
N SER A 315 -8.95 3.38 -26.00
CA SER A 315 -9.92 4.02 -26.90
C SER A 315 -10.65 5.19 -26.23
N ARG A 316 -11.12 5.01 -24.98
CA ARG A 316 -11.82 6.06 -24.23
C ARG A 316 -10.92 7.24 -23.90
N ILE A 317 -9.69 6.97 -23.47
CA ILE A 317 -8.73 8.04 -23.17
C ILE A 317 -8.35 8.79 -24.45
N LEU A 318 -8.12 8.07 -25.55
CA LEU A 318 -7.84 8.67 -26.85
C LEU A 318 -8.97 9.60 -27.30
N TYR A 319 -10.23 9.18 -27.16
CA TYR A 319 -11.37 10.03 -27.46
C TYR A 319 -11.35 11.33 -26.63
N LEU A 320 -11.14 11.24 -25.31
CA LEU A 320 -11.06 12.42 -24.43
C LEU A 320 -9.91 13.36 -24.83
N ASN A 321 -8.76 12.81 -25.23
CA ASN A 321 -7.64 13.59 -25.74
C ASN A 321 -7.99 14.28 -27.06
N ASN A 322 -8.66 13.60 -27.99
CA ASN A 322 -9.07 14.14 -29.29
C ASN A 322 -10.08 15.29 -29.18
N VAL A 323 -10.97 15.26 -28.18
CA VAL A 323 -11.88 16.38 -27.88
C VAL A 323 -11.24 17.49 -27.02
N GLY A 324 -9.93 17.44 -26.83
CA GLY A 324 -9.16 18.50 -26.15
C GLY A 324 -9.26 18.50 -24.63
N LEU A 325 -9.66 17.37 -24.01
CA LEU A 325 -9.74 17.23 -22.55
C LEU A 325 -8.48 16.61 -21.92
N GLY A 326 -7.38 16.52 -22.67
CA GLY A 326 -6.17 15.82 -22.24
C GLY A 326 -5.48 16.37 -20.99
N TYR A 327 -5.70 17.64 -20.65
CA TYR A 327 -5.15 18.27 -19.44
C TYR A 327 -5.91 17.87 -18.16
N LEU A 328 -7.10 17.30 -18.28
CA LEU A 328 -7.88 16.84 -17.14
C LEU A 328 -7.34 15.51 -16.60
N THR A 329 -7.69 15.22 -15.35
CA THR A 329 -7.37 13.97 -14.65
C THR A 329 -8.64 13.16 -14.43
N LEU A 330 -8.56 11.82 -14.35
CA LEU A 330 -9.72 10.97 -14.04
C LEU A 330 -10.33 11.24 -12.67
N ASN A 331 -9.55 11.79 -11.72
CA ASN A 331 -10.05 12.14 -10.38
C ASN A 331 -10.80 13.49 -10.32
N ARG A 332 -10.95 14.21 -11.43
CA ARG A 332 -11.63 15.52 -11.46
C ARG A 332 -13.12 15.36 -11.14
N LEU A 333 -13.64 16.21 -10.25
CA LEU A 333 -15.05 16.20 -9.88
C LEU A 333 -15.93 16.72 -11.02
N SER A 334 -16.97 15.97 -11.39
CA SER A 334 -17.87 16.33 -12.50
C SER A 334 -18.56 17.69 -12.30
N ASN A 335 -18.87 18.07 -11.06
CA ASN A 335 -19.49 19.38 -10.76
C ASN A 335 -18.51 20.57 -10.85
N THR A 336 -17.22 20.32 -11.12
CA THR A 336 -16.20 21.36 -11.32
C THR A 336 -15.82 21.55 -12.79
N LEU A 337 -16.50 20.84 -13.69
CA LEU A 337 -16.34 20.99 -15.12
C LEU A 337 -17.16 22.19 -15.61
N SER A 338 -16.60 22.94 -16.55
CA SER A 338 -17.34 23.96 -17.29
C SER A 338 -18.40 23.31 -18.20
N GLY A 339 -19.36 24.12 -18.68
CA GLY A 339 -20.39 23.63 -19.59
C GLY A 339 -19.81 23.04 -20.88
N GLY A 340 -18.76 23.66 -21.43
CA GLY A 340 -18.08 23.15 -22.63
C GLY A 340 -17.28 21.87 -22.36
N GLU A 341 -16.65 21.73 -21.19
CA GLU A 341 -15.97 20.48 -20.80
C GLU A 341 -16.96 19.35 -20.51
N SER A 342 -18.17 19.66 -20.04
CA SER A 342 -19.20 18.65 -19.77
C SER A 342 -19.91 18.17 -21.05
N GLN A 343 -19.96 19.02 -22.07
CA GLN A 343 -20.56 18.70 -23.37
C GLN A 343 -19.66 17.81 -24.24
N ARG A 344 -18.34 18.07 -24.20
CA ARG A 344 -17.33 17.26 -24.90
C ARG A 344 -17.12 15.94 -24.17
#